data_AF-A0A318QQW6-F1
#
_entry.id   AF-A0A318QQW6-F1
#
_cell.length_a   1.000
_cell.length_b   1.000
_cell.length_c   1.000
_cell.angle_alpha   90.00
_cell.angle_beta   90.00
_cell.angle_gamma   90.00
#
_symmetry.space_group_name_H-M   'P 1'
#
loop_
_entity.id
_entity.type
_entity.pdbx_description
1 polymer ?
#
loop_
_entity_poly.entity_id
_entity_poly.type
_entity_poly.pdbx_seq_one_letter_code
_entity_poly.pdbx_strand_id
1 'polypeptide(L)'
;MNEIEVADRKYLVGKMPVMKQLHVARRMAPLMAAMANEGDVAAKIAEAVSGLNDADTDYIVDACLGVVRYVDPNSGGTSFPVMPRPGVLAYDFVDLPTVMSLVRAVIAENLGNFIPTAPPASSAPEAV
;
A
#
# COMPACT_ATOMS: atom_id res chain seq x y z
N MET A 1 -0.73 -8.93 -12.77
CA MET A 1 0.03 -7.79 -12.21
C MET A 1 -0.62 -6.54 -12.75
N ASN A 2 -0.90 -5.56 -11.90
CA ASN A 2 -1.49 -4.29 -12.33
C ASN A 2 -0.36 -3.30 -12.67
N GLU A 3 -0.46 -2.58 -13.78
CA GLU A 3 0.52 -1.57 -14.17
C GLU A 3 0.13 -0.23 -13.56
N ILE A 4 1.11 0.44 -12.94
CA ILE A 4 0.96 1.78 -12.38
C ILE A 4 2.13 2.65 -12.81
N GLU A 5 1.89 3.95 -12.86
CA GLU A 5 2.91 4.96 -13.13
C GLU A 5 3.13 5.81 -11.89
N VAL A 6 4.40 5.91 -11.47
CA VAL A 6 4.83 6.70 -10.31
C VAL A 6 6.10 7.42 -10.70
N ALA A 7 6.13 8.75 -10.55
CA ALA A 7 7.28 9.59 -10.91
C ALA A 7 7.81 9.32 -12.35
N ASP A 8 6.88 9.31 -13.33
CA ASP A 8 7.14 9.06 -14.76
C ASP A 8 7.83 7.71 -15.07
N ARG A 9 7.68 6.75 -14.15
CA ARG A 9 8.24 5.40 -14.25
C ARG A 9 7.15 4.37 -14.09
N LYS A 10 7.23 3.32 -14.90
CA LYS A 10 6.26 2.22 -14.92
C LYS A 10 6.65 1.14 -13.94
N TYR A 11 5.68 0.71 -13.15
CA TYR A 11 5.81 -0.37 -12.19
C TYR A 11 4.67 -1.38 -12.34
N LEU A 12 4.97 -2.63 -12.02
CA LEU A 12 4.01 -3.72 -11.96
C LEU A 12 3.79 -4.12 -10.50
N VAL A 13 2.55 -4.10 -10.07
CA VAL A 13 2.11 -4.56 -8.75
C VAL A 13 1.65 -6.02 -8.84
N GLY A 14 2.35 -6.88 -8.12
CA GLY A 14 2.02 -8.30 -7.96
C GLY A 14 0.91 -8.56 -6.95
N LYS A 15 0.33 -9.76 -7.01
CA LYS A 15 -0.52 -10.28 -5.95
C LYS A 15 0.34 -10.87 -4.85
N MET A 16 0.04 -10.49 -3.63
CA MET A 16 0.70 -10.96 -2.42
C MET A 16 0.09 -12.30 -1.97
N PRO A 17 0.90 -13.23 -1.40
CA PRO A 17 0.37 -14.44 -0.79
C PRO A 17 -0.65 -14.11 0.32
N VAL A 18 -1.71 -14.90 0.43
CA VAL A 18 -2.82 -14.67 1.38
C VAL A 18 -2.35 -14.45 2.82
N MET A 19 -1.36 -15.22 3.30
CA MET A 19 -0.83 -15.05 4.66
C MET A 19 -0.10 -13.72 4.86
N LYS A 20 0.62 -13.24 3.85
CA LYS A 20 1.25 -11.91 3.91
C LYS A 20 0.17 -10.81 3.88
N GLN A 21 -0.88 -10.97 3.07
CA GLN A 21 -2.02 -10.05 3.07
C GLN A 21 -2.68 -9.98 4.46
N LEU A 22 -2.95 -11.12 5.10
CA LEU A 22 -3.50 -11.19 6.45
C LEU A 22 -2.60 -10.50 7.49
N HIS A 23 -1.28 -10.72 7.41
CA HIS A 23 -0.31 -10.10 8.30
C HIS A 23 -0.23 -8.57 8.12
N VAL A 24 -0.28 -8.07 6.89
CA VAL A 24 -0.33 -6.63 6.62
C VAL A 24 -1.67 -6.07 7.11
N ALA A 25 -2.79 -6.70 6.78
CA ALA A 25 -4.12 -6.27 7.22
C ALA A 25 -4.22 -6.19 8.75
N ARG A 26 -3.72 -7.21 9.48
CA ARG A 26 -3.70 -7.21 10.94
C ARG A 26 -2.90 -6.05 11.54
N ARG A 27 -1.76 -5.71 10.95
CA ARG A 27 -0.92 -4.58 11.40
C ARG A 27 -1.52 -3.22 11.08
N MET A 28 -2.23 -3.12 9.97
CA MET A 28 -2.94 -1.91 9.56
C MET A 28 -4.31 -1.73 10.22
N ALA A 29 -4.87 -2.79 10.83
CA ALA A 29 -6.20 -2.78 11.42
C ALA A 29 -6.41 -1.64 12.45
N PRO A 30 -5.46 -1.30 13.34
CA PRO A 30 -5.61 -0.17 14.27
C PRO A 30 -5.81 1.16 13.53
N LEU A 31 -5.07 1.37 12.43
CA LEU A 31 -5.16 2.57 11.61
C LEU A 31 -6.50 2.64 10.88
N MET A 32 -6.97 1.53 10.33
CA MET A 32 -8.28 1.44 9.67
C MET A 32 -9.43 1.65 10.67
N ALA A 33 -9.33 1.08 11.87
CA ALA A 33 -10.31 1.28 12.92
C ALA A 33 -10.35 2.74 13.37
N ALA A 34 -9.19 3.39 13.52
CA ALA A 34 -9.10 4.81 13.84
C ALA A 34 -9.83 5.67 12.80
N MET A 35 -9.70 5.35 11.50
CA MET A 35 -10.37 6.06 10.41
C MET A 35 -11.88 5.80 10.31
N ALA A 36 -12.36 4.62 10.74
CA ALA A 36 -13.77 4.25 10.65
C ALA A 36 -14.65 4.85 11.77
N ASN A 37 -14.05 5.38 12.84
CA ASN A 37 -14.80 5.98 13.93
C ASN A 37 -15.07 7.47 13.68
N GLU A 38 -16.32 7.90 13.84
CA GLU A 38 -16.67 9.32 13.89
C GLU A 38 -16.14 9.93 15.21
N GLY A 39 -15.12 10.78 15.11
CA GLY A 39 -14.43 11.42 16.24
C GLY A 39 -13.24 12.24 15.75
N ASP A 40 -12.33 12.65 16.63
CA ASP A 40 -11.07 13.27 16.20
C ASP A 40 -10.17 12.23 15.50
N VAL A 41 -10.38 12.11 14.19
CA VAL A 41 -9.67 11.17 13.30
C VAL A 41 -8.16 11.43 13.35
N ALA A 42 -7.72 12.68 13.51
CA ALA A 42 -6.30 13.00 13.56
C ALA A 42 -5.64 12.47 14.84
N ALA A 43 -6.26 12.66 16.00
CA ALA A 43 -5.75 12.12 17.27
C ALA A 43 -5.71 10.58 17.28
N LYS A 44 -6.75 9.93 16.75
CA LYS A 44 -6.82 8.46 16.68
C LYS A 44 -5.81 7.87 15.69
N ILE A 45 -5.60 8.54 14.55
CA ILE A 45 -4.54 8.16 13.61
C ILE A 45 -3.18 8.33 14.28
N ALA A 46 -2.93 9.44 14.98
CA ALA A 46 -1.66 9.67 15.68
C ALA A 46 -1.37 8.60 16.73
N GLU A 47 -2.38 8.13 17.46
CA GLU A 47 -2.27 7.06 18.46
C GLU A 47 -2.08 5.67 17.82
N ALA A 48 -2.75 5.39 16.70
CA ALA A 48 -2.53 4.16 15.94
C ALA A 48 -1.15 4.13 15.27
N VAL A 49 -0.65 5.28 14.78
CA VAL A 49 0.69 5.44 14.20
C VAL A 49 1.76 5.34 15.28
N SER A 50 1.55 5.89 16.48
CA SER A 50 2.51 5.73 17.58
C SER A 50 2.60 4.29 18.09
N GLY A 51 1.56 3.49 17.87
CA GLY A 51 1.55 2.04 18.15
C GLY A 51 2.25 1.18 17.09
N LEU A 52 2.52 1.70 15.89
CA LEU A 52 3.31 1.00 14.87
C LEU A 52 4.79 1.07 15.28
N ASN A 53 5.31 -0.03 15.79
CA ASN A 53 6.75 -0.16 16.01
C ASN A 53 7.51 -0.25 14.68
N ASP A 54 8.82 -0.03 14.73
CA ASP A 54 9.69 -0.10 13.55
C ASP A 54 9.57 -1.45 12.83
N ALA A 55 9.47 -2.56 13.57
CA ALA A 55 9.36 -3.89 12.98
C ALA A 55 8.06 -4.12 12.18
N ASP A 56 6.96 -3.51 12.61
CA ASP A 56 5.69 -3.57 11.87
C ASP A 56 5.73 -2.68 10.63
N THR A 57 6.38 -1.52 10.72
CA THR A 57 6.62 -0.62 9.59
C THR A 57 7.49 -1.29 8.53
N ASP A 58 8.65 -1.82 8.94
CA ASP A 58 9.58 -2.55 8.08
C ASP A 58 8.89 -3.73 7.41
N TYR A 59 8.13 -4.52 8.17
CA TYR A 59 7.38 -5.66 7.63
C TYR A 59 6.38 -5.24 6.55
N ILE A 60 5.62 -4.15 6.76
CA ILE A 60 4.65 -3.66 5.77
C ILE A 60 5.37 -3.22 4.50
N VAL A 61 6.42 -2.42 4.64
CA VAL A 61 7.20 -1.91 3.50
C VAL A 61 7.82 -3.07 2.71
N ASP A 62 8.47 -4.02 3.39
CA ASP A 62 9.10 -5.19 2.77
C ASP A 62 8.09 -6.11 2.08
N ALA A 63 6.95 -6.36 2.73
CA ALA A 63 5.90 -7.18 2.16
C ALA A 63 5.33 -6.53 0.90
N CYS A 64 5.12 -5.21 0.93
CA CYS A 64 4.59 -4.47 -0.20
C CYS A 64 5.58 -4.38 -1.36
N LEU A 65 6.82 -3.93 -1.12
CA LEU A 65 7.82 -3.76 -2.16
C LEU A 65 8.31 -5.09 -2.74
N GLY A 66 8.26 -6.18 -1.97
CA GLY A 66 8.61 -7.52 -2.44
C GLY A 66 7.71 -8.06 -3.55
N VAL A 67 6.56 -7.43 -3.83
CA VAL A 67 5.68 -7.75 -4.97
C VAL A 67 5.72 -6.71 -6.09
N VAL A 68 6.57 -5.68 -5.99
CA VAL A 68 6.68 -4.63 -6.99
C VAL A 68 7.84 -4.90 -7.94
N ARG A 69 7.58 -4.73 -9.24
CA ARG A 69 8.60 -4.78 -10.28
C ARG A 69 8.66 -3.46 -11.03
N TYR A 70 9.85 -2.98 -11.35
CA TYR A 70 10.07 -1.84 -12.23
C TYR A 70 10.16 -2.33 -13.68
N VAL A 71 9.46 -1.66 -14.61
CA VAL A 71 9.54 -1.93 -16.04
C VAL A 71 10.62 -1.02 -16.63
N ASP A 72 11.76 -1.59 -17.00
CA ASP A 72 12.87 -0.82 -17.56
C ASP A 72 12.63 -0.53 -19.05
N PRO A 73 12.49 0.75 -19.44
CA PRO A 73 12.28 1.12 -20.83
C PRO A 73 13.45 0.74 -21.73
N ASN A 74 14.67 0.64 -21.19
CA ASN A 74 15.87 0.30 -21.95
C ASN A 74 16.05 -1.21 -22.14
N SER A 75 15.32 -2.02 -21.36
CA SER A 75 15.38 -3.49 -21.41
C SER A 75 14.25 -4.10 -22.25
N GLY A 76 13.70 -3.35 -23.21
CA GLY A 76 12.62 -3.82 -24.09
C GLY A 76 11.31 -4.13 -23.34
N GLY A 77 11.04 -3.46 -22.21
CA GLY A 77 9.87 -3.70 -21.38
C GLY A 77 10.02 -4.85 -20.38
N THR A 78 11.23 -5.38 -20.19
CA THR A 78 11.51 -6.38 -19.15
C THR A 78 11.32 -5.75 -17.77
N SER A 79 10.71 -6.52 -16.85
CA SER A 79 10.49 -6.08 -15.47
C SER A 79 11.42 -6.74 -14.46
N PHE A 80 11.94 -5.95 -13.53
CA PHE A 80 12.90 -6.36 -12.50
C PHE A 80 12.37 -6.01 -11.10
N PRO A 81 12.70 -6.80 -10.06
CA PRO A 81 12.22 -6.51 -8.71
C PRO A 81 12.73 -5.17 -8.21
N VAL A 82 11.84 -4.34 -7.65
CA VAL A 82 12.24 -3.10 -6.98
C VAL A 82 13.03 -3.39 -5.70
N MET A 83 12.62 -4.45 -4.99
CA MET A 83 13.26 -4.93 -3.78
C MET A 83 13.64 -6.42 -3.95
N PRO A 84 14.85 -6.72 -4.46
CA PRO A 84 15.30 -8.11 -4.67
C PRO A 84 15.49 -8.87 -3.35
N ARG A 85 15.76 -8.15 -2.25
CA ARG A 85 15.84 -8.68 -0.89
C ARG A 85 15.16 -7.71 0.06
N PRO A 86 14.50 -8.18 1.13
CA PRO A 86 13.89 -7.32 2.16
C PRO A 86 14.87 -6.24 2.63
N GLY A 87 14.40 -4.99 2.75
CA GLY A 87 15.21 -3.84 3.14
C GLY A 87 16.22 -3.32 2.10
N VAL A 88 16.36 -3.94 0.92
CA VAL A 88 17.34 -3.52 -0.10
C VAL A 88 16.65 -3.12 -1.39
N LEU A 89 16.68 -1.82 -1.71
CA LEU A 89 16.19 -1.29 -2.97
C LEU A 89 17.22 -1.53 -4.09
N ALA A 90 16.75 -1.94 -5.27
CA ALA A 90 17.60 -2.17 -6.43
C ALA A 90 18.00 -0.88 -7.17
N TYR A 91 17.38 0.26 -6.83
CA TYR A 91 17.44 1.48 -7.62
C TYR A 91 17.55 2.71 -6.71
N ASP A 92 18.58 3.53 -6.90
CA ASP A 92 18.79 4.75 -6.12
C ASP A 92 17.71 5.82 -6.34
N PHE A 93 17.04 5.78 -7.49
CA PHE A 93 15.94 6.68 -7.81
C PHE A 93 14.61 6.31 -7.14
N VAL A 94 14.52 5.13 -6.52
CA VAL A 94 13.35 4.73 -5.73
C VAL A 94 13.55 5.33 -4.35
N ASP A 95 13.15 6.58 -4.22
CA ASP A 95 13.22 7.34 -2.98
C ASP A 95 12.00 7.11 -2.07
N LEU A 96 12.03 7.68 -0.87
CA LEU A 96 10.97 7.50 0.12
C LEU A 96 9.57 7.90 -0.41
N PRO A 97 9.37 9.05 -1.10
CA PRO A 97 8.10 9.37 -1.75
C PRO A 97 7.61 8.30 -2.74
N THR A 98 8.53 7.77 -3.55
CA THR A 98 8.23 6.68 -4.50
C THR A 98 7.83 5.42 -3.75
N VAL A 99 8.57 5.02 -2.72
CA VAL A 99 8.25 3.87 -1.85
C VAL A 99 6.85 4.01 -1.26
N MET A 100 6.52 5.16 -0.66
CA MET A 100 5.19 5.39 -0.06
C MET A 100 4.06 5.28 -1.09
N SER A 101 4.28 5.78 -2.31
CA SER A 101 3.31 5.69 -3.41
C SER A 101 3.11 4.24 -3.86
N LEU A 102 4.19 3.46 -3.96
CA LEU A 102 4.14 2.05 -4.30
C LEU A 102 3.44 1.23 -3.20
N VAL A 103 3.75 1.47 -1.93
CA VAL A 103 3.11 0.82 -0.78
C VAL A 103 1.60 1.07 -0.81
N ARG A 104 1.17 2.32 -1.01
CA ARG A 104 -0.25 2.68 -1.17
C ARG A 104 -0.91 1.88 -2.30
N ALA A 105 -0.28 1.81 -3.46
CA ALA A 105 -0.82 1.08 -4.61
C ALA A 105 -0.94 -0.42 -4.34
N VAL A 106 0.06 -1.03 -3.68
CA VAL A 106 0.03 -2.44 -3.31
C VAL A 106 -1.10 -2.72 -2.31
N ILE A 107 -1.29 -1.87 -1.30
CA ILE A 107 -2.37 -1.99 -0.31
C ILE A 107 -3.73 -1.89 -1.01
N ALA A 108 -3.95 -0.91 -1.88
CA ALA A 108 -5.22 -0.78 -2.61
C ALA A 108 -5.53 -2.03 -3.45
N GLU A 109 -4.53 -2.54 -4.17
CA GLU A 109 -4.66 -3.70 -5.07
C GLU A 109 -4.84 -5.05 -4.32
N ASN A 110 -4.24 -5.18 -3.13
CA ASN A 110 -4.21 -6.45 -2.39
C ASN A 110 -5.17 -6.51 -1.20
N LEU A 111 -5.55 -5.37 -0.62
CA LEU A 111 -6.42 -5.27 0.54
C LEU A 111 -7.76 -4.56 0.22
N GLY A 112 -7.98 -4.06 -1.00
CA GLY A 112 -9.19 -3.32 -1.36
C GLY A 112 -10.51 -4.07 -1.08
N ASN A 113 -10.52 -5.41 -1.14
CA ASN A 113 -11.70 -6.22 -0.81
C ASN A 113 -11.85 -6.53 0.68
N PHE A 114 -10.82 -6.25 1.48
CA PHE A 114 -10.77 -6.52 2.93
C PHE A 114 -11.10 -5.27 3.75
N ILE A 115 -10.82 -4.09 3.21
CA ILE A 115 -11.23 -2.82 3.80
C ILE A 115 -12.73 -2.65 3.53
N PRO A 116 -13.59 -2.55 4.55
CA PRO A 116 -14.97 -2.20 4.33
C PRO A 116 -14.98 -0.83 3.64
N THR A 117 -15.39 -0.79 2.36
CA THR A 117 -15.67 0.49 1.72
C THR A 117 -16.65 1.21 2.63
N ALA A 118 -16.37 2.48 2.94
CA ALA A 118 -17.30 3.29 3.71
C ALA A 118 -18.73 3.12 3.18
N PRO A 119 -19.76 3.14 4.04
CA PRO A 119 -21.14 3.02 3.58
C PRO A 119 -21.34 3.98 2.39
N PRO A 120 -21.99 3.54 1.30
CA PRO A 120 -22.28 4.44 0.20
C PRO A 120 -22.98 5.66 0.82
N ALA A 121 -22.39 6.84 0.63
CA ALA A 121 -23.04 8.09 1.01
C ALA A 121 -24.45 8.01 0.45
N SER A 122 -25.44 8.01 1.35
CA SER A 122 -26.84 7.88 1.02
C SER A 122 -27.14 8.83 -0.13
N SER A 123 -27.26 8.30 -1.34
CA SER A 123 -27.75 9.05 -2.48
C SER A 123 -29.18 9.43 -2.10
N ALA A 124 -29.35 10.66 -1.64
CA ALA A 124 -30.66 11.24 -1.42
C ALA A 124 -31.45 11.09 -2.74
N PRO A 125 -32.69 10.61 -2.70
CA PRO A 125 -33.49 10.53 -3.91
C PRO A 125 -33.71 11.96 -4.42
N GLU A 126 -33.34 12.17 -5.68
CA GLU A 126 -33.66 13.37 -6.44
C GLU A 126 -35.17 13.58 -6.36
N ALA A 127 -35.57 14.64 -5.68
CA ALA A 127 -36.97 14.99 -5.47
C ALA A 127 -37.48 15.80 -6.67
N VAL A 128 -38.43 15.18 -7.38
CA VAL A 128 -39.51 15.74 -8.23
C VAL A 128 -39.10 16.54 -9.46
#